data_AF-A0A5D8ZBB9-F1
#
_entry.id   AF-A0A5D8ZBB9-F1
#
_cell.length_a   1.000
_cell.length_b   1.000
_cell.length_c   1.000
_cell.angle_alpha   90.00
_cell.angle_beta   90.00
_cell.angle_gamma   90.00
#
_symmetry.space_group_name_H-M   'P 1'
#
loop_
_entity.id
_entity.type
_entity.pdbx_description
1 polymer ?
#
loop_
_entity_poly.entity_id
_entity_poly.type
_entity_poly.pdbx_seq_one_letter_code
_entity_poly.pdbx_strand_id
1 'polypeptide(L)'
;MSKNVVFPYVTFNRFIDESTIKKLCLFYDNIFISEGRFNIISDINTKEVTEENYSLHYEKAVWDFLKDNNVVKEYPYLKEKFDSSNEDVTELTTQLKSLFEKERSKKNWPKTPTEEQLKEMKEEYFNHFFLSHDISIRLDSIHLNKLDNTSEFYPVLRTADTLKSDTKKEQIIQFILNDIPEPDYNTSWDHIIEYRSDESVRNKYLALMNWVNKAANSNLRLSELKDEYDFLYSDYMQQFKLHKMKYNNSKLEVILSSTINFIANISTGNYVSSLKDLFQFNIKNATLLQEESKIPGKEIAYIYHTKMKFGK
;
A
#
# COMPACT_ATOMS: atom_id res chain seq x y z
N MET A 1 -0.05 -18.15 8.27
CA MET A 1 -1.16 -17.19 8.20
C MET A 1 -1.18 -16.64 6.79
N SER A 2 -2.36 -16.32 6.27
CA SER A 2 -2.44 -15.65 4.97
C SER A 2 -2.10 -14.16 5.14
N LYS A 3 -1.33 -13.59 4.21
CA LYS A 3 -0.97 -12.17 4.20
C LYS A 3 -1.82 -11.45 3.17
N ASN A 4 -2.63 -10.48 3.61
CA ASN A 4 -3.57 -9.77 2.76
C ASN A 4 -3.35 -8.27 2.83
N VAL A 5 -3.72 -7.55 1.77
CA VAL A 5 -3.74 -6.08 1.77
C VAL A 5 -5.14 -5.54 1.68
N VAL A 6 -5.40 -4.43 2.36
CA VAL A 6 -6.63 -3.65 2.22
C VAL A 6 -6.34 -2.45 1.32
N PHE A 7 -6.92 -2.46 0.12
CA PHE A 7 -6.60 -1.50 -0.92
C PHE A 7 -7.59 -0.31 -0.92
N PRO A 8 -7.10 0.95 -0.95
CA PRO A 8 -7.93 2.15 -0.93
C PRO A 8 -8.55 2.45 -2.30
N TYR A 9 -9.13 1.44 -2.95
CA TYR A 9 -9.63 1.53 -4.31
C TYR A 9 -10.57 2.72 -4.50
N VAL A 10 -10.34 3.48 -5.57
CA VAL A 10 -11.17 4.59 -6.00
C VAL A 10 -11.28 4.50 -7.52
N THR A 11 -12.50 4.54 -8.04
CA THR A 11 -12.73 4.55 -9.48
C THR A 11 -12.34 5.89 -10.09
N PHE A 12 -11.58 5.85 -11.18
CA PHE A 12 -11.22 7.01 -11.98
C PHE A 12 -11.57 6.75 -13.45
N ASN A 13 -11.62 7.78 -14.29
CA ASN A 13 -11.80 7.63 -15.74
C ASN A 13 -10.62 6.91 -16.44
N ARG A 14 -9.60 6.47 -15.69
CA ARG A 14 -8.46 5.68 -16.15
C ARG A 14 -8.10 4.68 -15.07
N PHE A 15 -7.76 3.46 -15.47
CA PHE A 15 -7.34 2.42 -14.54
C PHE A 15 -5.88 2.60 -14.10
N ILE A 16 -5.63 3.65 -13.34
CA ILE A 16 -4.28 4.09 -12.95
C ILE A 16 -3.58 3.13 -11.98
N ASP A 17 -4.38 2.33 -11.26
CA ASP A 17 -3.90 1.45 -10.20
C ASP A 17 -3.49 0.06 -10.72
N GLU A 18 -3.70 -0.27 -12.00
CA GLU A 18 -3.45 -1.62 -12.53
C GLU A 18 -2.03 -2.11 -12.22
N SER A 19 -1.01 -1.29 -12.47
CA SER A 19 0.38 -1.63 -12.15
C SER A 19 0.61 -1.89 -10.66
N THR A 20 -0.01 -1.10 -9.78
CA THR A 20 0.04 -1.31 -8.33
C THR A 20 -0.62 -2.62 -7.96
N ILE A 21 -1.76 -2.95 -8.55
CA ILE A 21 -2.51 -4.19 -8.25
C ILE A 21 -1.71 -5.41 -8.73
N LYS A 22 -1.12 -5.35 -9.94
CA LYS A 22 -0.20 -6.37 -10.47
C LYS A 22 0.99 -6.59 -9.54
N LYS A 23 1.46 -5.54 -8.90
CA LYS A 23 2.54 -5.64 -7.91
C LYS A 23 2.04 -6.28 -6.61
N LEU A 24 0.92 -5.79 -6.06
CA LEU A 24 0.37 -6.26 -4.80
C LEU A 24 0.01 -7.75 -4.84
N CYS A 25 -0.51 -8.25 -5.97
CA CYS A 25 -0.90 -9.66 -6.08
C CYS A 25 0.30 -10.63 -6.03
N LEU A 26 1.53 -10.13 -6.20
CA LEU A 26 2.75 -10.91 -6.04
C LEU A 26 3.16 -11.02 -4.57
N PHE A 27 3.00 -9.94 -3.81
CA PHE A 27 3.44 -9.88 -2.41
C PHE A 27 2.40 -10.38 -1.40
N TYR A 28 1.14 -10.41 -1.79
CA TYR A 28 0.02 -10.74 -0.91
C TYR A 28 -0.85 -11.85 -1.49
N ASP A 29 -1.39 -12.69 -0.60
CA ASP A 29 -2.28 -13.79 -0.97
C ASP A 29 -3.58 -13.24 -1.58
N ASN A 30 -4.14 -12.17 -1.00
CA ASN A 30 -5.35 -11.52 -1.53
C ASN A 30 -5.31 -10.00 -1.36
N ILE A 31 -6.05 -9.31 -2.23
CA ILE A 31 -6.32 -7.88 -2.18
C ILE A 31 -7.77 -7.68 -1.76
N PHE A 32 -7.98 -7.09 -0.59
CA PHE A 32 -9.28 -6.80 -0.02
C PHE A 32 -9.75 -5.40 -0.39
N ILE A 33 -10.96 -5.29 -0.92
CA ILE A 33 -11.61 -4.03 -1.28
C ILE A 33 -13.02 -4.01 -0.68
N SER A 34 -13.43 -2.86 -0.14
CA SER A 34 -14.78 -2.73 0.42
C SER A 34 -15.83 -2.80 -0.68
N GLU A 35 -16.93 -3.53 -0.46
CA GLU A 35 -18.09 -3.61 -1.37
C GLU A 35 -18.59 -2.22 -1.78
N GLY A 36 -18.62 -1.27 -0.83
CA GLY A 36 -19.06 0.09 -1.09
C GLY A 36 -18.23 0.82 -2.15
N ARG A 37 -16.98 0.39 -2.38
CA ARG A 37 -16.07 0.96 -3.39
C ARG A 37 -16.24 0.31 -4.76
N PHE A 38 -16.78 -0.90 -4.85
CA PHE A 38 -17.13 -1.53 -6.13
C PHE A 38 -18.49 -1.12 -6.68
N ASN A 39 -19.41 -0.70 -5.81
CA ASN A 39 -20.74 -0.26 -6.23
C ASN A 39 -20.70 0.88 -7.27
N ILE A 40 -19.65 1.70 -7.28
CA ILE A 40 -19.45 2.78 -8.27
C ILE A 40 -19.24 2.21 -9.69
N ILE A 41 -18.65 1.02 -9.82
CA ILE A 41 -18.40 0.36 -11.12
C ILE A 41 -19.62 -0.47 -11.56
N SER A 42 -20.46 -0.91 -10.62
CA SER A 42 -21.60 -1.81 -10.91
C SER A 42 -22.64 -1.21 -11.87
N ASP A 43 -22.79 0.12 -11.86
CA ASP A 43 -23.72 0.86 -12.73
C ASP A 43 -23.25 0.97 -14.21
N ILE A 44 -22.03 0.52 -14.52
CA ILE A 44 -21.49 0.58 -15.91
C ILE A 44 -22.15 -0.45 -16.83
N ASN A 45 -22.70 -1.54 -16.28
CA ASN A 45 -23.31 -2.63 -17.07
C ASN A 45 -24.46 -2.17 -17.97
N THR A 46 -25.07 -1.01 -17.70
CA THR A 46 -26.20 -0.49 -18.48
C THR A 46 -25.80 0.54 -19.53
N LYS A 47 -24.51 0.92 -19.62
CA LYS A 47 -24.02 1.91 -20.58
C LYS A 47 -23.40 1.21 -21.77
N GLU A 48 -23.69 1.69 -22.98
CA GLU A 48 -22.97 1.26 -24.19
C GLU A 48 -21.49 1.62 -24.08
N VAL A 49 -20.62 0.75 -24.59
CA VAL A 49 -19.18 1.00 -24.62
C VAL A 49 -18.91 2.11 -25.64
N THR A 50 -18.36 3.22 -25.18
CA THR A 50 -17.89 4.36 -25.98
C THR A 50 -16.39 4.56 -25.76
N GLU A 51 -15.73 5.33 -26.61
CA GLU A 51 -14.32 5.68 -26.40
C GLU A 51 -14.10 6.40 -25.06
N GLU A 52 -15.07 7.17 -24.59
CA GLU A 52 -14.99 7.95 -23.35
C GLU A 52 -15.08 7.09 -22.08
N ASN A 53 -15.73 5.92 -22.16
CA ASN A 53 -15.93 5.03 -21.01
C ASN A 53 -15.22 3.67 -21.15
N TYR A 54 -14.50 3.42 -22.24
CA TYR A 54 -13.80 2.16 -22.49
C TYR A 54 -12.88 1.75 -21.34
N SER A 55 -12.16 2.70 -20.75
CA SER A 55 -11.30 2.47 -19.59
C SER A 55 -12.05 1.95 -18.37
N LEU A 56 -13.29 2.39 -18.15
CA LEU A 56 -14.15 1.96 -17.06
C LEU A 56 -14.68 0.54 -17.29
N HIS A 57 -15.03 0.20 -18.53
CA HIS A 57 -15.40 -1.18 -18.89
C HIS A 57 -14.21 -2.14 -18.76
N TYR A 58 -13.03 -1.72 -19.21
CA TYR A 58 -11.79 -2.49 -19.03
C TYR A 58 -11.47 -2.69 -17.55
N GLU A 59 -11.52 -1.62 -16.76
CA GLU A 59 -11.30 -1.67 -15.31
C GLU A 59 -12.28 -2.65 -14.63
N LYS A 60 -13.56 -2.57 -14.97
CA LYS A 60 -14.57 -3.52 -14.49
C LYS A 60 -14.21 -4.96 -14.85
N ALA A 61 -13.88 -5.21 -16.11
CA ALA A 61 -13.53 -6.55 -16.59
C ALA A 61 -12.30 -7.11 -15.86
N VAL A 62 -11.29 -6.28 -15.59
CA VAL A 62 -10.14 -6.69 -14.78
C VAL A 62 -10.56 -7.02 -13.35
N TRP A 63 -11.35 -6.18 -12.68
CA TRP A 63 -11.79 -6.48 -11.32
C TRP A 63 -12.62 -7.75 -11.22
N ASP A 64 -13.54 -7.98 -12.17
CA ASP A 64 -14.32 -9.21 -12.24
C ASP A 64 -13.39 -10.42 -12.46
N PHE A 65 -12.45 -10.33 -13.40
CA PHE A 65 -11.43 -11.38 -13.63
C PHE A 65 -10.60 -11.68 -12.36
N LEU A 66 -10.18 -10.66 -11.62
CA LEU A 66 -9.39 -10.83 -10.41
C LEU A 66 -10.19 -11.46 -9.26
N LYS A 67 -11.50 -11.20 -9.19
CA LYS A 67 -12.39 -11.87 -8.22
C LYS A 67 -12.58 -13.34 -8.59
N ASP A 68 -12.84 -13.63 -9.86
CA ASP A 68 -13.03 -15.00 -10.35
C ASP A 68 -11.77 -15.87 -10.13
N ASN A 69 -10.58 -15.25 -10.16
CA ASN A 69 -9.30 -15.89 -9.90
C ASN A 69 -8.85 -15.84 -8.42
N ASN A 70 -9.73 -15.47 -7.48
CA ASN A 70 -9.43 -15.38 -6.04
C ASN A 70 -8.21 -14.49 -5.71
N VAL A 71 -7.95 -13.48 -6.52
CA VAL A 71 -6.90 -12.47 -6.23
C VAL A 71 -7.48 -11.34 -5.40
N VAL A 72 -8.72 -10.95 -5.73
CA VAL A 72 -9.44 -9.87 -5.06
C VAL A 72 -10.60 -10.46 -4.26
N LYS A 73 -10.76 -9.98 -3.03
CA LYS A 73 -11.86 -10.32 -2.13
C LYS A 73 -12.59 -9.06 -1.70
N GLU A 74 -13.91 -9.17 -1.61
CA GLU A 74 -14.75 -8.10 -1.13
C GLU A 74 -15.00 -8.25 0.38
N TYR A 75 -15.17 -7.13 1.07
CA TYR A 75 -15.65 -7.12 2.46
C TYR A 75 -16.75 -6.07 2.64
N PRO A 76 -17.74 -6.35 3.52
CA PRO A 76 -18.88 -5.46 3.70
C PRO A 76 -18.45 -4.14 4.34
N TYR A 77 -19.32 -3.15 4.27
CA TYR A 77 -19.11 -1.93 5.05
C TYR A 77 -19.21 -2.22 6.56
N LEU A 78 -18.11 -1.99 7.27
CA LEU A 78 -17.98 -2.26 8.70
C LEU A 78 -18.39 -1.00 9.48
N LYS A 79 -19.60 -0.97 10.06
CA LYS A 79 -20.05 0.17 10.90
C LYS A 79 -19.29 0.21 12.22
N GLU A 80 -18.99 -0.98 12.72
CA GLU A 80 -18.30 -1.28 13.98
C GLU A 80 -16.84 -0.82 13.96
N LYS A 81 -16.27 -0.50 12.79
CA LYS A 81 -14.93 0.09 12.70
C LYS A 81 -14.82 1.47 13.34
N PHE A 82 -15.96 2.11 13.64
CA PHE A 82 -16.03 3.39 14.36
C PHE A 82 -16.42 3.22 15.83
N ASP A 83 -16.48 1.99 16.35
CA ASP A 83 -16.79 1.77 17.76
C ASP A 83 -15.68 2.38 18.64
N SER A 84 -16.06 3.41 19.40
CA SER A 84 -15.18 4.21 20.25
C SER A 84 -14.77 3.50 21.55
N SER A 85 -15.15 2.24 21.74
CA SER A 85 -14.71 1.41 22.86
C SER A 85 -13.18 1.18 22.87
N ASN A 86 -12.52 1.41 21.73
CA ASN A 86 -11.06 1.38 21.59
C ASN A 86 -10.52 2.82 21.40
N GLU A 87 -9.60 3.22 22.27
CA GLU A 87 -8.96 4.57 22.26
C GLU A 87 -8.28 4.87 20.92
N ASP A 88 -7.69 3.84 20.30
CA ASP A 88 -7.00 3.94 19.01
C ASP A 88 -7.95 4.21 17.84
N VAL A 89 -9.10 3.52 17.82
CA VAL A 89 -10.17 3.74 16.84
C VAL A 89 -10.74 5.15 17.00
N THR A 90 -10.81 5.63 18.24
CA THR A 90 -11.27 6.99 18.54
C THR A 90 -10.31 8.04 17.98
N GLU A 91 -8.99 7.84 18.07
CA GLU A 91 -8.00 8.77 17.51
C GLU A 91 -8.16 8.87 15.98
N LEU A 92 -8.16 7.76 15.24
CA LEU A 92 -8.31 7.78 13.78
C LEU A 92 -9.68 8.30 13.33
N THR A 93 -10.74 7.96 14.06
CA THR A 93 -12.09 8.48 13.78
C THR A 93 -12.13 10.00 13.97
N THR A 94 -11.42 10.52 14.98
CA THR A 94 -11.31 11.96 15.23
C THR A 94 -10.49 12.63 14.13
N GLN A 95 -9.37 12.04 13.70
CA GLN A 95 -8.60 12.55 12.56
C GLN A 95 -9.46 12.61 11.29
N LEU A 96 -10.19 11.53 10.98
CA LEU A 96 -11.09 11.46 9.83
C LEU A 96 -12.20 12.53 9.89
N LYS A 97 -12.86 12.68 11.05
CA LYS A 97 -13.86 13.75 11.26
C LYS A 97 -13.25 15.13 11.08
N SER A 98 -12.07 15.38 11.65
CA SER A 98 -11.38 16.67 11.53
C SER A 98 -11.03 17.01 10.09
N LEU A 99 -10.70 16.01 9.26
CA LEU A 99 -10.48 16.20 7.83
C LEU A 99 -11.78 16.68 7.18
N PHE A 100 -12.91 15.99 7.40
CA PHE A 100 -14.21 16.36 6.82
C PHE A 100 -14.72 17.71 7.32
N GLU A 101 -14.45 18.06 8.58
CA GLU A 101 -14.81 19.37 9.15
C GLU A 101 -13.94 20.49 8.56
N LYS A 102 -12.64 20.26 8.34
CA LYS A 102 -11.75 21.22 7.64
C LYS A 102 -12.25 21.51 6.22
N GLU A 103 -12.71 20.49 5.50
CA GLU A 103 -13.29 20.65 4.16
C GLU A 103 -14.56 21.52 4.19
N ARG A 104 -15.43 21.32 5.20
CA ARG A 104 -16.66 22.11 5.37
C ARG A 104 -16.42 23.54 5.88
N SER A 105 -15.32 23.77 6.60
CA SER A 105 -15.07 25.01 7.35
C SER A 105 -14.08 25.97 6.70
N LYS A 106 -13.39 25.61 5.60
CA LYS A 106 -12.33 26.45 5.03
C LYS A 106 -12.50 26.81 3.55
N LYS A 107 -12.37 28.12 3.34
CA LYS A 107 -12.25 28.93 2.11
C LYS A 107 -13.55 29.15 1.32
N ASN A 108 -14.01 30.41 1.35
CA ASN A 108 -14.85 30.99 0.29
C ASN A 108 -14.03 31.01 -1.01
N TRP A 109 -13.92 29.86 -1.67
CA TRP A 109 -13.30 29.81 -2.98
C TRP A 109 -14.05 30.76 -3.92
N PRO A 110 -13.34 31.59 -4.69
CA PRO A 110 -14.00 32.47 -5.65
C PRO A 110 -14.82 31.63 -6.63
N LYS A 111 -16.00 32.11 -7.03
CA LYS A 111 -16.85 31.43 -8.01
C LYS A 111 -16.15 31.20 -9.36
N THR A 112 -15.16 32.03 -9.66
CA THR A 112 -14.30 31.97 -10.84
C THR A 112 -12.84 32.02 -10.38
N PRO A 113 -12.23 30.87 -10.02
CA PRO A 113 -10.85 30.82 -9.60
C PRO A 113 -9.90 31.13 -10.77
N THR A 114 -8.76 31.76 -10.48
CA THR A 114 -7.64 31.82 -11.44
C THR A 114 -7.08 30.41 -11.68
N GLU A 115 -6.24 30.24 -12.70
CA GLU A 115 -5.61 28.93 -12.97
C GLU A 115 -4.76 28.45 -11.77
N GLU A 116 -4.02 29.34 -11.11
CA GLU A 116 -3.25 29.02 -9.90
C GLU A 116 -4.15 28.63 -8.74
N GLN A 117 -5.27 29.34 -8.53
CA GLN A 117 -6.24 29.01 -7.48
C GLN A 117 -6.90 27.67 -7.77
N LEU A 118 -7.28 27.41 -9.02
CA LEU A 118 -7.86 26.13 -9.43
C LEU A 118 -6.87 24.97 -9.21
N LYS A 119 -5.57 25.21 -9.43
CA LYS A 119 -4.52 24.23 -9.15
C LYS A 119 -4.39 23.96 -7.65
N GLU A 120 -4.32 25.00 -6.82
CA GLU A 120 -4.27 24.87 -5.36
C GLU A 120 -5.50 24.12 -4.82
N MET A 121 -6.69 24.47 -5.32
CA MET A 121 -7.95 23.80 -4.98
C MET A 121 -7.92 22.30 -5.30
N LYS A 122 -7.42 21.94 -6.49
CA LYS A 122 -7.28 20.53 -6.89
C LYS A 122 -6.30 19.80 -5.98
N GLU A 123 -5.13 20.39 -5.71
CA GLU A 123 -4.13 19.80 -4.82
C GLU A 123 -4.69 19.58 -3.41
N GLU A 124 -5.38 20.57 -2.84
CA GLU A 124 -6.01 20.48 -1.51
C GLU A 124 -7.10 19.40 -1.48
N TYR A 125 -7.98 19.37 -2.49
CA TYR A 125 -9.03 18.36 -2.63
C TYR A 125 -8.44 16.95 -2.75
N PHE A 126 -7.45 16.74 -3.63
CA PHE A 126 -6.83 15.42 -3.80
C PHE A 126 -6.11 14.97 -2.53
N ASN A 127 -5.39 15.87 -1.85
CA ASN A 127 -4.74 15.54 -0.58
C ASN A 127 -5.77 15.13 0.47
N HIS A 128 -6.86 15.89 0.63
CA HIS A 128 -7.93 15.55 1.56
C HIS A 128 -8.59 14.21 1.22
N PHE A 129 -8.90 14.01 -0.06
CA PHE A 129 -9.49 12.79 -0.59
C PHE A 129 -8.60 11.57 -0.31
N PHE A 130 -7.30 11.65 -0.59
CA PHE A 130 -6.39 10.53 -0.36
C PHE A 130 -6.15 10.25 1.13
N LEU A 131 -5.98 11.28 1.96
CA LEU A 131 -5.78 11.11 3.40
C LEU A 131 -6.99 10.46 4.08
N SER A 132 -8.21 10.86 3.70
CA SER A 132 -9.42 10.25 4.26
C SER A 132 -9.55 8.77 3.89
N HIS A 133 -9.18 8.39 2.66
CA HIS A 133 -9.16 6.99 2.23
C HIS A 133 -8.09 6.17 2.95
N ASP A 134 -6.89 6.73 3.12
CA ASP A 134 -5.79 6.10 3.85
C ASP A 134 -6.16 5.84 5.32
N ILE A 135 -6.80 6.81 6.01
CA ILE A 135 -7.31 6.60 7.37
C ILE A 135 -8.42 5.54 7.39
N SER A 136 -9.33 5.59 6.42
CA SER A 136 -10.44 4.63 6.32
C SER A 136 -9.95 3.20 6.15
N ILE A 137 -8.94 2.96 5.29
CA ILE A 137 -8.38 1.61 5.12
C ILE A 137 -7.54 1.14 6.30
N ARG A 138 -6.96 2.04 7.10
CA ARG A 138 -6.34 1.65 8.37
C ARG A 138 -7.37 1.13 9.36
N LEU A 139 -8.49 1.85 9.49
CA LEU A 139 -9.62 1.39 10.31
C LEU A 139 -10.18 0.04 9.83
N ASP A 140 -10.31 -0.14 8.51
CA ASP A 140 -10.74 -1.41 7.91
C ASP A 140 -9.75 -2.54 8.24
N SER A 141 -8.45 -2.35 8.02
CA SER A 141 -7.41 -3.34 8.34
C SER A 141 -7.42 -3.74 9.82
N ILE A 142 -7.54 -2.78 10.74
CA ILE A 142 -7.58 -3.07 12.18
C ILE A 142 -8.81 -3.90 12.52
N HIS A 143 -9.96 -3.57 11.95
CA HIS A 143 -11.18 -4.33 12.20
C HIS A 143 -11.08 -5.75 11.62
N LEU A 144 -10.55 -5.91 10.40
CA LEU A 144 -10.36 -7.22 9.78
C LEU A 144 -9.39 -8.12 10.58
N ASN A 145 -8.27 -7.58 11.07
CA ASN A 145 -7.34 -8.33 11.94
C ASN A 145 -8.00 -8.76 13.27
N LYS A 146 -8.99 -8.03 13.77
CA LYS A 146 -9.74 -8.44 14.97
C LYS A 146 -10.75 -9.55 14.70
N LEU A 147 -11.34 -9.57 13.51
CA LEU A 147 -12.34 -10.55 13.10
C LEU A 147 -11.72 -11.90 12.70
N ASP A 148 -10.54 -11.88 12.09
CA ASP A 148 -9.85 -13.06 11.60
C ASP A 148 -8.44 -13.17 12.20
N ASN A 149 -8.25 -14.18 13.07
CA ASN A 149 -6.98 -14.48 13.73
C ASN A 149 -6.09 -15.46 12.94
N THR A 150 -6.53 -15.89 11.75
CA THR A 150 -5.79 -16.81 10.87
C THR A 150 -5.06 -16.10 9.73
N SER A 151 -5.35 -14.81 9.55
CA SER A 151 -4.86 -13.95 8.49
C SER A 151 -4.35 -12.63 9.04
N GLU A 152 -3.50 -11.98 8.25
CA GLU A 152 -2.96 -10.65 8.53
C GLU A 152 -3.45 -9.68 7.46
N PHE A 153 -3.90 -8.49 7.86
CA PHE A 153 -4.42 -7.46 6.96
C PHE A 153 -3.61 -6.18 7.06
N TYR A 154 -2.98 -5.80 5.95
CA TYR A 154 -2.09 -4.66 5.86
C TYR A 154 -2.74 -3.52 5.07
N PRO A 155 -2.84 -2.30 5.63
CA PRO A 155 -3.31 -1.15 4.88
C PRO A 155 -2.31 -0.78 3.75
N VAL A 156 -2.85 -0.53 2.55
CA VAL A 156 -2.09 0.09 1.45
C VAL A 156 -2.32 1.60 1.51
N LEU A 157 -1.29 2.35 1.86
CA LEU A 157 -1.32 3.81 2.01
C LEU A 157 -0.70 4.49 0.80
N ARG A 158 -1.19 5.68 0.48
CA ARG A 158 -0.58 6.57 -0.51
C ARG A 158 0.50 7.44 0.12
N THR A 159 0.40 7.68 1.42
CA THR A 159 1.37 8.46 2.17
C THR A 159 1.56 7.95 3.59
N ALA A 160 2.77 8.12 4.12
CA ALA A 160 3.06 7.93 5.54
C ALA A 160 2.44 9.02 6.42
N ASP A 161 1.85 10.07 5.85
CA ASP A 161 1.36 11.23 6.61
C ASP A 161 0.23 10.87 7.56
N THR A 162 -0.60 9.88 7.23
CA THR A 162 -1.66 9.41 8.13
C THR A 162 -1.10 8.71 9.37
N LEU A 163 0.14 8.23 9.32
CA LEU A 163 0.84 7.63 10.46
C LEU A 163 1.51 8.68 11.35
N LYS A 164 1.73 9.91 10.86
CA LYS A 164 2.46 10.94 11.59
C LYS A 164 1.75 11.31 12.89
N SER A 165 2.56 11.56 13.91
CA SER A 165 2.08 12.10 15.19
C SER A 165 2.92 13.30 15.60
N ASP A 166 2.23 14.33 16.10
CA ASP A 166 2.86 15.46 16.79
C ASP A 166 3.32 15.06 18.20
N THR A 167 2.81 13.95 18.73
CA THR A 167 3.25 13.37 20.00
C THR A 167 4.24 12.23 19.74
N LYS A 168 5.39 12.23 20.44
CA LYS A 168 6.35 11.10 20.37
C LYS A 168 5.77 9.88 21.08
N LYS A 169 4.86 9.16 20.42
CA LYS A 169 4.34 7.87 20.89
C LYS A 169 5.29 6.73 20.50
N GLU A 170 5.61 6.59 19.22
CA GLU A 170 6.51 5.53 18.74
C GLU A 170 7.40 5.97 17.55
N GLN A 171 8.53 5.27 17.34
CA GLN A 171 9.39 5.46 16.16
C GLN A 171 9.19 4.31 15.17
N ILE A 172 8.94 4.68 13.92
CA ILE A 172 8.80 3.74 12.80
C ILE A 172 9.90 3.95 11.78
N ILE A 173 10.12 2.92 10.97
CA ILE A 173 11.03 2.97 9.84
C ILE A 173 10.22 2.82 8.57
N GLN A 174 10.32 3.83 7.72
CA GLN A 174 9.99 3.69 6.31
C GLN A 174 11.20 3.07 5.62
N PHE A 175 11.09 1.79 5.29
CA PHE A 175 12.07 1.03 4.55
C PHE A 175 11.74 1.09 3.06
N ILE A 176 12.67 1.60 2.26
CA ILE A 176 12.55 1.66 0.81
C ILE A 176 13.64 0.76 0.23
N LEU A 177 13.18 -0.25 -0.49
CA LEU A 177 14.02 -1.12 -1.30
C LEU A 177 13.88 -0.71 -2.76
N ASN A 178 14.96 -0.20 -3.33
CA ASN A 178 15.03 0.15 -4.74
C ASN A 178 15.37 -1.09 -5.58
N ASP A 179 15.08 -1.00 -6.87
CA ASP A 179 15.50 -1.98 -7.87
C ASP A 179 14.90 -3.38 -7.71
N ILE A 180 13.65 -3.48 -7.23
CA ILE A 180 12.93 -4.75 -7.18
C ILE A 180 12.39 -5.08 -8.57
N PRO A 181 12.58 -6.31 -9.08
CA PRO A 181 12.01 -6.72 -10.35
C PRO A 181 10.51 -7.00 -10.20
N GLU A 182 9.72 -6.31 -11.01
CA GLU A 182 8.27 -6.49 -11.14
C GLU A 182 7.91 -6.87 -12.58
N PRO A 183 6.82 -7.61 -12.83
CA PRO A 183 6.36 -7.90 -14.18
C PRO A 183 6.22 -6.62 -15.01
N ASP A 184 6.57 -6.71 -16.29
CA ASP A 184 6.38 -5.60 -17.22
C ASP A 184 4.91 -5.11 -17.24
N TYR A 185 4.69 -3.82 -17.52
CA TYR A 185 3.34 -3.25 -17.55
C TYR A 185 2.42 -3.95 -18.57
N ASN A 186 3.01 -4.48 -19.64
CA ASN A 186 2.29 -5.20 -20.70
C ASN A 186 2.11 -6.69 -20.41
N THR A 187 2.63 -7.22 -19.29
CA THR A 187 2.36 -8.61 -18.90
C THR A 187 0.86 -8.78 -18.66
N SER A 188 0.28 -9.80 -19.29
CA SER A 188 -1.16 -10.10 -19.16
C SER A 188 -1.50 -10.56 -17.75
N TRP A 189 -2.77 -10.38 -17.36
CA TRP A 189 -3.25 -10.87 -16.08
C TRP A 189 -3.14 -12.39 -15.99
N ASP A 190 -3.47 -13.15 -17.04
CA ASP A 190 -3.31 -14.61 -17.04
C ASP A 190 -1.89 -15.05 -16.69
N HIS A 191 -0.87 -14.41 -17.28
CA HIS A 191 0.53 -14.75 -17.01
C HIS A 191 0.94 -14.38 -15.58
N ILE A 192 0.38 -13.30 -15.02
CA ILE A 192 0.61 -12.92 -13.61
C ILE A 192 -0.04 -13.94 -12.67
N ILE A 193 -1.25 -14.42 -12.98
CA ILE A 193 -1.96 -15.44 -12.21
C ILE A 193 -1.20 -16.78 -12.25
N GLU A 194 -0.75 -17.19 -13.42
CA GLU A 194 0.09 -18.38 -13.58
C GLU A 194 1.37 -18.24 -12.75
N TYR A 195 2.08 -17.12 -12.89
CA TYR A 195 3.33 -16.86 -12.19
C TYR A 195 3.18 -16.88 -10.66
N ARG A 196 2.15 -16.23 -10.11
CA ARG A 196 1.92 -16.22 -8.65
C ARG A 196 1.43 -17.56 -8.11
N SER A 197 0.85 -18.41 -8.96
CA SER A 197 0.39 -19.75 -8.56
C SER A 197 1.53 -20.76 -8.41
N ASP A 198 2.72 -20.45 -8.94
CA ASP A 198 3.92 -21.25 -8.77
C ASP A 198 4.40 -21.17 -7.30
N GLU A 199 4.45 -22.33 -6.64
CA GLU A 199 4.87 -22.46 -5.26
C GLU A 199 6.30 -21.93 -5.03
N SER A 200 7.20 -22.11 -5.99
CA SER A 200 8.58 -21.64 -5.89
C SER A 200 8.66 -20.11 -5.88
N VAL A 201 7.83 -19.46 -6.70
CA VAL A 201 7.69 -18.00 -6.76
C VAL A 201 7.11 -17.47 -5.46
N ARG A 202 6.02 -18.08 -4.97
CA ARG A 202 5.41 -17.74 -3.68
C ARG A 202 6.41 -17.82 -2.53
N ASN A 203 7.24 -18.87 -2.52
CA ASN A 203 8.27 -19.05 -1.50
C ASN A 203 9.35 -17.96 -1.55
N LYS A 204 9.71 -17.43 -2.74
CA LYS A 204 10.65 -16.31 -2.85
C LYS A 204 10.09 -15.03 -2.24
N TYR A 205 8.79 -14.77 -2.42
CA TYR A 205 8.14 -13.62 -1.81
C TYR A 205 8.08 -13.72 -0.28
N LEU A 206 7.71 -14.89 0.24
CA LEU A 206 7.73 -15.13 1.67
C LEU A 206 9.13 -14.96 2.25
N ALA A 207 10.17 -15.41 1.54
CA ALA A 207 11.56 -15.21 1.94
C ALA A 207 11.95 -13.73 1.96
N LEU A 208 11.55 -12.93 0.96
CA LEU A 208 11.78 -11.49 0.94
C LEU A 208 11.08 -10.78 2.10
N MET A 209 9.81 -11.06 2.35
CA MET A 209 9.06 -10.41 3.45
C MET A 209 9.63 -10.80 4.81
N ASN A 210 9.98 -12.08 5.01
CA ASN A 210 10.66 -12.52 6.22
C ASN A 210 12.02 -11.83 6.40
N TRP A 211 12.76 -11.63 5.32
CA TRP A 211 14.02 -10.90 5.35
C TRP A 211 13.81 -9.42 5.69
N VAL A 212 12.80 -8.74 5.13
CA VAL A 212 12.47 -7.34 5.47
C VAL A 212 12.22 -7.21 6.98
N ASN A 213 11.44 -8.12 7.56
CA ASN A 213 11.14 -8.13 8.99
C ASN A 213 12.36 -8.43 9.85
N LYS A 214 13.18 -9.41 9.43
CA LYS A 214 14.44 -9.74 10.10
C LYS A 214 15.39 -8.55 10.06
N ALA A 215 15.54 -7.91 8.90
CA ALA A 215 16.44 -6.78 8.67
C ALA A 215 16.13 -5.64 9.64
N ALA A 216 14.86 -5.23 9.72
CA ALA A 216 14.40 -4.14 10.59
C ALA A 216 14.54 -4.42 12.10
N ASN A 217 14.81 -5.66 12.51
CA ASN A 217 14.97 -6.05 13.91
C ASN A 217 16.37 -6.58 14.22
N SER A 218 17.24 -6.67 13.22
CA SER A 218 18.57 -7.24 13.37
C SER A 218 19.57 -6.22 13.91
N ASN A 219 20.67 -6.74 14.48
CA ASN A 219 21.87 -5.94 14.75
C ASN A 219 22.90 -6.09 13.62
N LEU A 220 22.46 -6.60 12.45
CA LEU A 220 23.35 -6.82 11.30
C LEU A 220 23.82 -5.48 10.74
N ARG A 221 25.03 -5.50 10.18
CA ARG A 221 25.56 -4.40 9.38
C ARG A 221 24.80 -4.37 8.06
N LEU A 222 24.69 -3.17 7.49
CA LEU A 222 24.03 -2.99 6.18
C LEU A 222 24.68 -3.81 5.07
N SER A 223 26.00 -4.06 5.14
CA SER A 223 26.68 -4.96 4.19
C SER A 223 26.18 -6.39 4.30
N GLU A 224 25.95 -6.90 5.51
CA GLU A 224 25.42 -8.25 5.72
C GLU A 224 23.97 -8.34 5.26
N LEU A 225 23.16 -7.29 5.49
CA LEU A 225 21.81 -7.19 4.94
C LEU A 225 21.82 -7.17 3.41
N LYS A 226 22.81 -6.51 2.81
CA LYS A 226 22.99 -6.49 1.35
C LYS A 226 23.33 -7.87 0.80
N ASP A 227 24.24 -8.60 1.46
CA ASP A 227 24.60 -9.96 1.02
C ASP A 227 23.40 -10.91 1.10
N GLU A 228 22.59 -10.82 2.17
CA GLU A 228 21.34 -11.58 2.29
C GLU A 228 20.34 -11.19 1.19
N TYR A 229 20.21 -9.89 0.89
CA TYR A 229 19.33 -9.43 -0.19
C TYR A 229 19.81 -9.89 -1.57
N ASP A 230 21.10 -9.80 -1.88
CA ASP A 230 21.65 -10.20 -3.17
C ASP A 230 21.39 -11.68 -3.45
N PHE A 231 21.47 -12.51 -2.41
CA PHE A 231 21.09 -13.93 -2.49
C PHE A 231 19.61 -14.11 -2.86
N LEU A 232 18.71 -13.42 -2.15
CA LEU A 232 17.26 -13.49 -2.42
C LEU A 232 16.92 -12.94 -3.82
N TYR A 233 17.55 -11.84 -4.21
CA TYR A 233 17.37 -11.22 -5.51
C TYR A 233 17.79 -12.15 -6.65
N SER A 234 18.97 -12.77 -6.55
CA SER A 234 19.49 -13.70 -7.55
C SER A 234 18.54 -14.89 -7.77
N ASP A 235 18.05 -15.45 -6.66
CA ASP A 235 17.13 -16.59 -6.63
C ASP A 235 15.74 -16.22 -7.18
N TYR A 236 15.24 -15.03 -6.87
CA TYR A 236 14.00 -14.50 -7.45
C TYR A 236 14.13 -14.19 -8.95
N MET A 237 15.27 -13.65 -9.39
CA MET A 237 15.56 -13.40 -10.80
C MET A 237 15.63 -14.67 -11.64
N GLN A 238 15.99 -15.81 -11.03
CA GLN A 238 15.92 -17.10 -11.71
C GLN A 238 14.47 -17.43 -12.10
N GLN A 239 13.48 -17.07 -11.28
CA GLN A 239 12.07 -17.31 -11.58
C GLN A 239 11.58 -16.49 -12.76
N PHE A 240 11.97 -15.21 -12.88
CA PHE A 240 11.65 -14.42 -14.07
C PHE A 240 12.19 -15.05 -15.35
N LYS A 241 13.41 -15.60 -15.31
CA LYS A 241 14.03 -16.29 -16.45
C LYS A 241 13.28 -17.57 -16.80
N LEU A 242 12.94 -18.39 -15.80
CA LEU A 242 12.21 -19.65 -15.99
C LEU A 242 10.83 -19.42 -16.61
N HIS A 243 10.10 -18.42 -16.10
CA HIS A 243 8.77 -18.04 -16.56
C HIS A 243 8.77 -17.15 -17.81
N LYS A 244 9.96 -16.87 -18.39
CA LYS A 244 10.15 -15.97 -19.53
C LYS A 244 9.47 -14.62 -19.35
N MET A 245 9.39 -14.16 -18.11
CA MET A 245 8.69 -12.95 -17.75
C MET A 245 9.61 -11.75 -17.95
N LYS A 246 9.17 -10.78 -18.74
CA LYS A 246 9.81 -9.47 -18.81
C LYS A 246 9.56 -8.72 -17.51
N TYR A 247 10.53 -7.92 -17.09
CA TYR A 247 10.45 -7.17 -15.86
C TYR A 247 10.86 -5.73 -16.04
N ASN A 248 10.34 -4.88 -15.16
CA ASN A 248 10.83 -3.55 -14.89
C ASN A 248 11.35 -3.50 -13.45
N ASN A 249 12.19 -2.51 -13.15
CA ASN A 249 12.66 -2.29 -11.80
C ASN A 249 11.79 -1.22 -11.11
N SER A 250 11.38 -1.53 -9.88
CA SER A 250 10.50 -0.68 -9.08
C SER A 250 11.01 -0.49 -7.66
N LYS A 251 10.27 0.29 -6.88
CA LYS A 251 10.56 0.57 -5.48
C LYS A 251 9.51 -0.08 -4.60
N LEU A 252 9.92 -0.88 -3.63
CA LEU A 252 9.05 -1.37 -2.57
C LEU A 252 9.23 -0.46 -1.35
N GLU A 253 8.14 0.10 -0.85
CA GLU A 253 8.15 0.92 0.35
C GLU A 253 7.24 0.31 1.41
N VAL A 254 7.84 -0.05 2.54
CA VAL A 254 7.15 -0.70 3.65
C VAL A 254 7.39 0.10 4.92
N ILE A 255 6.35 0.26 5.74
CA ILE A 255 6.46 0.82 7.08
C ILE A 255 6.57 -0.31 8.09
N LEU A 256 7.62 -0.28 8.89
CA LEU A 256 7.98 -1.30 9.87
C LEU A 256 8.13 -0.67 11.25
N SER A 257 7.72 -1.37 12.30
CA SER A 257 8.20 -1.09 13.66
C SER A 257 9.58 -1.73 13.85
N SER A 258 10.47 -1.02 14.54
CA SER A 258 11.88 -1.39 14.65
C SER A 258 12.36 -1.34 16.10
N THR A 259 13.46 -2.03 16.40
CA THR A 259 14.16 -1.90 17.67
C THR A 259 14.94 -0.58 17.75
N ILE A 260 15.16 -0.08 18.97
CA ILE A 260 15.97 1.12 19.25
C ILE A 260 17.40 0.94 18.73
N ASN A 261 17.95 -0.28 18.84
CA ASN A 261 19.31 -0.59 18.37
C ASN A 261 19.45 -0.44 16.86
N PHE A 262 18.47 -0.92 16.08
CA PHE A 262 18.50 -0.77 14.64
C PHE A 262 18.36 0.70 14.22
N ILE A 263 17.51 1.47 14.90
CA ILE A 263 17.40 2.93 14.70
C ILE A 263 18.72 3.64 15.01
N ALA A 264 19.42 3.24 16.07
CA ALA A 264 20.73 3.78 16.43
C ALA A 264 21.81 3.41 15.39
N ASN A 265 21.80 2.18 14.87
CA ASN A 265 22.72 1.74 13.82
C ASN A 265 22.52 2.53 12.51
N ILE A 266 21.26 2.82 12.16
CA ILE A 266 20.92 3.67 11.02
C ILE A 266 21.36 5.12 11.25
N SER A 267 21.12 5.69 12.43
CA SER A 267 21.43 7.10 12.70
C SER A 267 22.93 7.38 12.83
N THR A 268 23.72 6.39 13.26
CA THR A 268 25.19 6.51 13.43
C THR A 268 25.98 6.47 12.13
N GLY A 269 25.34 6.23 10.99
CA GLY A 269 25.89 6.70 9.71
C GLY A 269 26.96 5.83 9.05
N ASN A 270 27.13 4.56 9.43
CA ASN A 270 28.06 3.62 8.76
C ASN A 270 27.54 3.14 7.38
N TYR A 271 27.11 4.07 6.53
CA TYR A 271 26.64 3.79 5.17
C TYR A 271 27.80 3.83 4.20
N VAL A 272 28.12 2.71 3.57
CA VAL A 272 28.85 2.75 2.30
C VAL A 272 27.94 3.41 1.27
N SER A 273 28.43 4.41 0.53
CA SER A 273 27.63 5.19 -0.42
C SER A 273 26.89 4.32 -1.44
N SER A 274 27.47 3.19 -1.85
CA SER A 274 26.88 2.21 -2.77
C SER A 274 25.63 1.50 -2.24
N LEU A 275 25.40 1.49 -0.93
CA LEU A 275 24.21 0.87 -0.32
C LEU A 275 22.99 1.80 -0.29
N LYS A 276 23.20 3.12 -0.37
CA LYS A 276 22.10 4.11 -0.34
C LYS A 276 21.22 4.07 -1.59
N ASP A 277 21.81 3.61 -2.69
CA ASP A 277 21.07 3.44 -3.95
C ASP A 277 20.15 2.22 -3.88
N LEU A 278 20.47 1.22 -3.06
CA LEU A 278 19.67 0.01 -2.88
C LEU A 278 18.68 0.10 -1.72
N PHE A 279 19.15 0.53 -0.54
CA PHE A 279 18.34 0.65 0.68
C PHE A 279 18.25 2.12 1.12
N GLN A 280 17.03 2.57 1.41
CA GLN A 280 16.82 3.85 2.09
C GLN A 280 15.95 3.63 3.32
N PHE A 281 16.35 4.26 4.42
CA PHE A 281 15.67 4.17 5.69
C PHE A 281 15.31 5.59 6.14
N ASN A 282 14.02 5.88 6.26
CA ASN A 282 13.54 7.14 6.83
C ASN A 282 12.92 6.86 8.20
N ILE A 283 13.55 7.36 9.26
CA ILE A 283 13.01 7.28 10.62
C ILE A 283 11.92 8.34 10.77
N LYS A 284 10.71 7.92 11.17
CA LYS A 284 9.60 8.84 11.44
C LYS A 284 9.03 8.59 12.83
N ASN A 285 8.49 9.65 13.44
CA ASN A 285 7.63 9.49 14.60
C ASN A 285 6.22 9.18 14.10
N ALA A 286 5.59 8.16 14.67
CA ALA A 286 4.25 7.77 14.32
C ALA A 286 3.38 7.56 15.56
N THR A 287 2.07 7.78 15.38
CA THR A 287 1.08 7.17 16.26
C THR A 287 0.76 5.83 15.61
N LEU A 288 1.39 4.77 16.10
CA LEU A 288 0.88 3.44 15.85
C LEU A 288 -0.22 3.15 16.84
N LEU A 289 -1.30 2.59 16.33
CA LEU A 289 -2.35 2.05 17.17
C LEU A 289 -1.86 0.76 17.82
N GLN A 290 -2.35 0.46 19.02
CA GLN A 290 -1.98 -0.75 19.77
C GLN A 290 -2.23 -2.02 18.95
N GLU A 291 -3.26 -2.02 18.11
CA GLU A 291 -3.56 -3.14 17.23
C GLU A 291 -2.62 -3.21 16.03
N GLU A 292 -2.13 -2.07 15.53
CA GLU A 292 -1.10 -2.03 14.47
C GLU A 292 0.26 -2.51 15.02
N SER A 293 0.59 -2.21 16.29
CA SER A 293 1.83 -2.65 16.91
C SER A 293 1.84 -4.13 17.32
N LYS A 294 0.67 -4.77 17.39
CA LYS A 294 0.49 -6.20 17.68
C LYS A 294 0.53 -7.10 16.44
N ILE A 295 0.51 -6.55 15.22
CA ILE A 295 0.49 -7.36 13.99
C ILE A 295 1.76 -8.23 13.95
N PRO A 296 1.62 -9.57 13.82
CA PRO A 296 2.76 -10.46 13.64
C PRO A 296 3.58 -10.04 12.42
N GLY A 297 4.89 -9.88 12.59
CA GLY A 297 5.78 -9.43 11.51
C GLY A 297 6.15 -7.95 11.54
N LYS A 298 5.52 -7.12 12.38
CA LYS A 298 5.85 -5.69 12.57
C LYS A 298 5.69 -4.82 11.32
N GLU A 299 5.26 -5.37 10.18
CA GLU A 299 4.77 -4.59 9.06
C GLU A 299 3.49 -3.87 9.46
N ILE A 300 3.46 -2.56 9.24
CA ILE A 300 2.33 -1.71 9.62
C ILE A 300 1.54 -1.31 8.38
N ALA A 301 2.24 -1.02 7.29
CA ALA A 301 1.63 -0.57 6.05
C ALA A 301 2.55 -0.77 4.85
N TYR A 302 1.94 -0.92 3.68
CA TYR A 302 2.61 -0.76 2.40
C TYR A 302 2.36 0.65 1.87
N ILE A 303 3.40 1.33 1.39
CA ILE A 303 3.23 2.64 0.73
C ILE A 303 3.40 2.45 -0.77
N TYR A 304 2.45 2.99 -1.53
CA TYR A 304 2.55 3.03 -2.97
C TYR A 304 2.52 4.47 -3.47
N HIS A 305 3.34 4.73 -4.48
CA HIS A 305 3.37 6.01 -5.18
C HIS A 305 2.78 5.81 -6.57
N THR A 306 1.71 6.54 -6.89
CA THR A 306 1.24 6.60 -8.27
C THR A 306 2.24 7.38 -9.11
N LYS A 307 2.68 6.83 -10.26
CA LYS A 307 3.50 7.58 -11.23
C LYS A 307 2.76 8.83 -11.75
N MET A 308 1.43 8.81 -11.72
CA MET A 308 0.61 9.97 -11.99
C MET A 308 0.63 10.91 -10.78
N LYS A 309 1.23 12.09 -10.96
CA LYS A 309 0.93 13.24 -10.12
C LYS A 309 -0.43 13.76 -10.54
N PHE A 310 -1.44 13.64 -9.69
CA PHE A 310 -2.67 14.39 -9.87
C PHE A 310 -2.31 15.89 -9.83
N GLY A 311 -2.57 16.63 -10.92
CA GLY A 311 -2.26 18.07 -10.99
C GLY A 311 -0.99 18.48 -11.74
N LYS A 312 -0.52 17.68 -12.72
CA LYS A 312 0.33 18.18 -13.82
C LYS A 312 -0.30 17.91 -15.16
#